data_AF-A0AA88Z5F2-F1
#
_entry.id   AF-A0AA88Z5F2-F1
#
_cell.length_a   1.000
_cell.length_b   1.000
_cell.length_c   1.000
_cell.angle_alpha   90.00
_cell.angle_beta   90.00
_cell.angle_gamma   90.00
#
_symmetry.space_group_name_H-M   'P 1'
#
loop_
_entity.id
_entity.type
_entity.pdbx_description
1 polymer ?
#
loop_
_entity_poly.entity_id
_entity_poly.type
_entity_poly.pdbx_seq_one_letter_code
_entity_poly.pdbx_strand_id
1 'polypeptide(L)'
;MSADPFVIVGAGHAARRTAEALRERDAAARIVMIGAERELPYDRPALSKDALLSDGGEQRAFIRDAAWYDAQRIELRLGARVEAIERDARRVRLDDGATLPYAKLVLATGSRVRTFGGPVDEGIVPHYVRTVADARALRAQLAPGRRVAVLGGGFIGLEVAAAARQLGCDVTVIDPAARLLQRALPEAVGAYARQLHDARGVAFQMATLPRAIRRAPGGGAVVETDRGDVPADVVVVGIGVVPNVELAQAAGLDVDNGIRVDAGCRTADAAIFAAGEVTMHFNPLLGRHVRIESWQVAENQPAVAAANLLGADERYAELPWLWSDQYDCNLQMLGLFGSERTIVVRGDPASGSFTVFGLGDDGRIVAVAAANLGRDIGASRRLIAAGAVPDPEKLADPAVNLKTFM
;
A
#
# COMPACT_ATOMS: atom_id res chain seq x y z
N MET A 1 33.57 16.22 -9.38
CA MET A 1 32.45 15.70 -8.58
C MET A 1 32.77 14.25 -8.25
N SER A 2 32.53 13.78 -7.02
CA SER A 2 32.88 12.40 -6.64
C SER A 2 32.33 11.42 -7.68
N ALA A 3 33.13 10.41 -8.05
CA ALA A 3 32.75 9.39 -9.01
C ALA A 3 31.73 8.38 -8.42
N ASP A 4 31.36 8.51 -7.15
CA ASP A 4 30.48 7.57 -6.45
C ASP A 4 29.03 7.66 -6.93
N PRO A 5 28.31 6.52 -6.96
CA PRO A 5 26.93 6.48 -7.44
C PRO A 5 25.93 7.04 -6.42
N PHE A 6 24.75 7.41 -6.93
CA PHE A 6 23.51 7.44 -6.15
C PHE A 6 23.06 6.00 -5.93
N VAL A 7 22.97 5.58 -4.67
CA VAL A 7 22.56 4.22 -4.30
C VAL A 7 21.12 4.24 -3.79
N ILE A 8 20.28 3.38 -4.34
CA ILE A 8 18.89 3.20 -3.95
C ILE A 8 18.72 1.79 -3.37
N VAL A 9 18.37 1.70 -2.09
CA VAL A 9 18.11 0.44 -1.38
C VAL A 9 16.64 0.12 -1.50
N GLY A 10 16.33 -0.93 -2.25
CA GLY A 10 15.01 -1.30 -2.72
C GLY A 10 14.98 -1.38 -4.25
N ALA A 11 14.16 -2.27 -4.79
CA ALA A 11 13.87 -2.39 -6.22
C ALA A 11 12.34 -2.46 -6.47
N GLY A 12 11.55 -1.84 -5.58
CA GLY A 12 10.11 -1.69 -5.76
C GLY A 12 9.74 -0.41 -6.52
N HIS A 13 8.44 -0.13 -6.57
CA HIS A 13 7.88 1.05 -7.23
C HIS A 13 8.58 2.37 -6.83
N ALA A 14 8.73 2.65 -5.53
CA ALA A 14 9.39 3.88 -5.06
C ALA A 14 10.84 4.01 -5.55
N ALA A 15 11.59 2.90 -5.57
CA ALA A 15 12.96 2.88 -6.04
C ALA A 15 13.06 3.13 -7.56
N ARG A 16 12.17 2.51 -8.35
CA ARG A 16 12.05 2.76 -9.79
C ARG A 16 11.79 4.24 -10.07
N ARG A 17 10.82 4.83 -9.36
CA ARG A 17 10.48 6.26 -9.52
C ARG A 17 11.61 7.18 -9.10
N THR A 18 12.38 6.85 -8.05
CA THR A 18 13.60 7.59 -7.70
C THR A 18 14.63 7.54 -8.84
N ALA A 19 14.89 6.36 -9.41
CA ALA A 19 15.87 6.19 -10.48
C ALA A 19 15.45 6.91 -11.77
N GLU A 20 14.18 6.81 -12.15
CA GLU A 20 13.58 7.57 -13.26
C GLU A 20 13.78 9.07 -13.07
N ALA A 21 13.37 9.61 -11.91
CA ALA A 21 13.47 11.04 -11.62
C ALA A 21 14.91 11.55 -11.57
N LEU A 22 15.84 10.77 -11.03
CA LEU A 22 17.28 11.09 -11.04
C LEU A 22 17.82 11.16 -12.46
N ARG A 23 17.52 10.17 -13.30
CA ARG A 23 18.00 10.14 -14.69
C ARG A 23 17.41 11.27 -15.54
N GLU A 24 16.15 11.62 -15.34
CA GLU A 24 15.49 12.75 -16.01
C GLU A 24 16.15 14.09 -15.67
N ARG A 25 16.62 14.25 -14.42
CA ARG A 25 17.21 15.50 -13.91
C ARG A 25 18.72 15.59 -14.13
N ASP A 26 19.40 14.45 -14.15
CA ASP A 26 20.84 14.36 -14.37
C ASP A 26 21.17 13.18 -15.31
N ALA A 27 21.44 13.53 -16.57
CA ALA A 27 21.84 12.59 -17.60
C ALA A 27 23.22 11.94 -17.33
N ALA A 28 24.05 12.48 -16.43
CA ALA A 28 25.36 11.92 -16.07
C ALA A 28 25.32 11.10 -14.78
N ALA A 29 24.24 11.15 -13.99
CA ALA A 29 24.13 10.43 -12.72
C ALA A 29 24.45 8.94 -12.87
N ARG A 30 25.32 8.42 -12.00
CA ARG A 30 25.54 6.98 -11.83
C ARG A 30 24.52 6.47 -10.81
N ILE A 31 23.66 5.56 -11.21
CA ILE A 31 22.53 5.09 -10.37
C ILE A 31 22.66 3.59 -10.18
N VAL A 32 22.65 3.14 -8.93
CA VAL A 32 22.64 1.72 -8.56
C VAL A 32 21.41 1.43 -7.72
N MET A 33 20.55 0.52 -8.17
CA MET A 33 19.41 0.01 -7.41
C MET A 33 19.72 -1.38 -6.88
N ILE A 34 19.46 -1.62 -5.60
CA ILE A 34 19.78 -2.89 -4.92
C ILE A 34 18.51 -3.45 -4.32
N GLY A 35 18.09 -4.64 -4.77
CA GLY A 35 16.83 -5.27 -4.35
C GLY A 35 17.01 -6.73 -3.97
N ALA A 36 16.39 -7.14 -2.87
CA ALA A 36 16.43 -8.52 -2.40
C ALA A 36 15.60 -9.49 -3.26
N GLU A 37 14.58 -8.99 -3.97
CA GLU A 37 13.81 -9.77 -4.95
C GLU A 37 14.63 -9.96 -6.24
N ARG A 38 14.41 -11.07 -6.97
CA ARG A 38 15.15 -11.38 -8.21
C ARG A 38 14.45 -10.83 -9.45
N GLU A 39 13.19 -10.45 -9.29
CA GLU A 39 12.31 -9.90 -10.29
C GLU A 39 12.64 -8.43 -10.59
N LEU A 40 12.40 -8.01 -11.83
CA LEU A 40 12.44 -6.59 -12.21
C LEU A 40 11.42 -5.79 -11.38
N PRO A 41 11.62 -4.47 -11.16
CA PRO A 41 10.64 -3.65 -10.46
C PRO A 41 9.25 -3.70 -11.09
N TYR A 42 8.23 -3.90 -10.26
CA TYR A 42 6.82 -4.04 -10.66
C TYR A 42 5.87 -3.28 -9.71
N ASP A 43 4.64 -3.08 -10.16
CA ASP A 43 3.57 -2.40 -9.43
C ASP A 43 2.75 -3.40 -8.59
N ARG A 44 2.86 -3.28 -7.26
CA ARG A 44 2.20 -4.17 -6.30
C ARG A 44 0.66 -4.17 -6.32
N PRO A 45 -0.07 -3.09 -6.72
CA PRO A 45 -1.54 -3.11 -6.73
C PRO A 45 -2.17 -4.19 -7.61
N ALA A 46 -1.46 -4.69 -8.63
CA ALA A 46 -1.93 -5.78 -9.48
C ALA A 46 -1.92 -7.14 -8.77
N LEU A 47 -1.12 -7.31 -7.71
CA LEU A 47 -0.84 -8.60 -7.08
C LEU A 47 -2.03 -9.22 -6.34
N SER A 48 -2.96 -8.41 -5.85
CA SER A 48 -4.20 -8.84 -5.20
C SER A 48 -5.41 -8.82 -6.15
N LYS A 49 -5.20 -8.45 -7.42
CA LYS A 49 -6.25 -8.25 -8.43
C LYS A 49 -5.96 -9.16 -9.63
N ASP A 50 -5.65 -8.56 -10.78
CA ASP A 50 -5.42 -9.23 -12.05
C ASP A 50 -4.38 -10.34 -11.99
N ALA A 51 -3.31 -10.16 -11.20
CA ALA A 51 -2.28 -11.17 -11.07
C ALA A 51 -2.76 -12.43 -10.35
N LEU A 52 -3.79 -12.37 -9.49
CA LEU A 52 -4.40 -13.58 -8.94
C LEU A 52 -5.30 -14.26 -9.95
N LEU A 53 -5.86 -13.52 -10.90
CA LEU A 53 -6.77 -14.05 -11.91
C LEU A 53 -6.04 -14.74 -13.06
N SER A 54 -4.84 -14.29 -13.44
CA SER A 54 -4.11 -14.86 -14.58
C SER A 54 -2.63 -14.46 -14.65
N ASP A 55 -1.85 -15.23 -15.42
CA ASP A 55 -0.47 -14.90 -15.78
C ASP A 55 -0.39 -13.58 -16.57
N GLY A 56 -1.36 -13.31 -17.46
CA GLY A 56 -1.42 -12.06 -18.21
C GLY A 56 -1.63 -10.84 -17.31
N GLY A 57 -2.41 -11.00 -16.23
CA GLY A 57 -2.58 -9.96 -15.21
C GLY A 57 -1.31 -9.67 -14.43
N GLU A 58 -0.51 -10.70 -14.14
CA GLU A 58 0.80 -10.56 -13.51
C GLU A 58 1.80 -9.81 -14.41
N GLN A 59 1.83 -10.14 -15.71
CA GLN A 59 2.72 -9.46 -16.66
C GLN A 59 2.47 -7.94 -16.73
N ARG A 60 1.22 -7.49 -16.56
CA ARG A 60 0.88 -6.06 -16.52
C ARG A 60 1.47 -5.31 -15.32
N ALA A 61 1.90 -6.01 -14.26
CA ALA A 61 2.56 -5.38 -13.13
C ALA A 61 3.96 -4.86 -13.48
N PHE A 62 4.62 -5.44 -14.50
CA PHE A 62 5.98 -5.05 -14.90
C PHE A 62 5.94 -3.86 -15.86
N ILE A 63 6.21 -2.67 -15.33
CA ILE A 63 6.09 -1.40 -16.07
C ILE A 63 7.25 -1.18 -17.05
N ARG A 64 8.44 -1.72 -16.75
CA ARG A 64 9.65 -1.59 -17.56
C ARG A 64 10.28 -2.96 -17.78
N ASP A 65 10.78 -3.20 -18.98
CA ASP A 65 11.62 -4.35 -19.28
C ASP A 65 13.09 -4.10 -18.91
N ALA A 66 13.91 -5.14 -18.98
CA ALA A 66 15.34 -5.03 -18.68
C ALA A 66 16.08 -4.05 -19.61
N ALA A 67 15.73 -4.07 -20.91
CA ALA A 67 16.36 -3.22 -21.92
C ALA A 67 16.18 -1.73 -21.63
N TRP A 68 15.05 -1.34 -21.02
CA TRP A 68 14.84 0.03 -20.58
C TRP A 68 15.85 0.45 -19.50
N TYR A 69 16.12 -0.39 -18.49
CA TYR A 69 17.09 -0.05 -17.44
C TYR A 69 18.52 0.08 -17.99
N ASP A 70 18.89 -0.81 -18.92
CA ASP A 70 20.17 -0.74 -19.62
C ASP A 70 20.29 0.56 -20.42
N ALA A 71 19.25 0.93 -21.17
CA ALA A 71 19.20 2.17 -21.94
C ALA A 71 19.29 3.42 -21.05
N GLN A 72 18.69 3.36 -19.84
CA GLN A 72 18.80 4.43 -18.84
C GLN A 72 20.11 4.39 -18.05
N ARG A 73 21.00 3.40 -18.28
CA ARG A 73 22.24 3.19 -17.53
C ARG A 73 21.97 3.16 -16.02
N ILE A 74 20.97 2.38 -15.62
CA ILE A 74 20.64 2.10 -14.21
C ILE A 74 21.18 0.71 -13.90
N GLU A 75 22.14 0.63 -12.99
CA GLU A 75 22.70 -0.65 -12.56
C GLU A 75 21.70 -1.33 -11.60
N LEU A 76 21.14 -2.47 -12.02
CA LEU A 76 20.26 -3.28 -11.18
C LEU A 76 21.05 -4.42 -10.51
N ARG A 77 21.08 -4.41 -9.17
CA ARG A 77 21.58 -5.52 -8.35
C ARG A 77 20.41 -6.23 -7.67
N LEU A 78 19.78 -7.13 -8.41
CA LEU A 78 18.64 -7.93 -7.94
C LEU A 78 19.10 -9.22 -7.26
N GLY A 79 18.29 -9.74 -6.34
CA GLY A 79 18.67 -10.87 -5.48
C GLY A 79 19.80 -10.56 -4.50
N ALA A 80 20.06 -9.27 -4.22
CA ALA A 80 21.10 -8.81 -3.32
C ALA A 80 20.50 -7.97 -2.19
N ARG A 81 20.96 -8.18 -0.95
CA ARG A 81 20.45 -7.45 0.22
C ARG A 81 21.53 -6.53 0.79
N VAL A 82 21.16 -5.27 1.03
CA VAL A 82 21.97 -4.40 1.90
C VAL A 82 21.78 -4.84 3.35
N GLU A 83 22.86 -5.12 4.05
CA GLU A 83 22.85 -5.56 5.45
C GLU A 83 23.28 -4.48 6.43
N ALA A 84 24.09 -3.52 5.98
CA ALA A 84 24.53 -2.41 6.83
C ALA A 84 24.76 -1.13 6.02
N ILE A 85 24.56 0.00 6.69
CA ILE A 85 24.93 1.34 6.20
C ILE A 85 26.06 1.84 7.09
N GLU A 86 27.21 2.12 6.49
CA GLU A 86 28.38 2.66 7.17
C GLU A 86 28.46 4.15 6.86
N ARG A 87 27.80 4.96 7.70
CA ARG A 87 27.54 6.38 7.45
C ARG A 87 28.82 7.21 7.30
N ASP A 88 29.77 7.03 8.22
CA ASP A 88 31.04 7.77 8.23
C ASP A 88 31.88 7.48 6.97
N ALA A 89 31.86 6.23 6.51
CA ALA A 89 32.55 5.78 5.31
C ALA A 89 31.73 6.00 4.02
N ARG A 90 30.48 6.46 4.13
CA ARG A 90 29.51 6.62 3.04
C ARG A 90 29.43 5.42 2.10
N ARG A 91 29.23 4.24 2.66
CA ARG A 91 29.07 3.00 1.90
C ARG A 91 27.99 2.10 2.48
N VAL A 92 27.44 1.24 1.64
CA VAL A 92 26.58 0.13 2.06
C VAL A 92 27.34 -1.18 1.97
N ARG A 93 27.06 -2.12 2.88
CA ARG A 93 27.57 -3.49 2.84
C ARG A 93 26.45 -4.45 2.44
N LEU A 94 26.74 -5.33 1.50
CA LEU A 94 25.83 -6.34 0.98
C LEU A 94 25.95 -7.67 1.76
N ASP A 95 25.03 -8.58 1.50
CA ASP A 95 24.93 -9.91 2.11
C ASP A 95 26.02 -10.89 1.64
N ASP A 96 26.66 -10.62 0.51
CA ASP A 96 27.86 -11.31 0.05
C ASP A 96 29.16 -10.72 0.65
N GLY A 97 29.05 -9.71 1.52
CA GLY A 97 30.17 -8.99 2.12
C GLY A 97 30.78 -7.90 1.24
N ALA A 98 30.34 -7.74 0.00
CA ALA A 98 30.79 -6.64 -0.86
C ALA A 98 30.34 -5.28 -0.30
N THR A 99 31.12 -4.24 -0.58
CA THR A 99 30.78 -2.86 -0.19
C THR A 99 30.62 -1.98 -1.41
N LEU A 100 29.67 -1.04 -1.36
CA LEU A 100 29.43 -0.07 -2.42
C LEU A 100 29.43 1.36 -1.84
N PRO A 101 30.34 2.25 -2.25
CA PRO A 101 30.31 3.66 -1.85
C PRO A 101 29.10 4.37 -2.46
N TYR A 102 28.66 5.44 -1.81
CA TYR A 102 27.59 6.29 -2.32
C TYR A 102 27.91 7.77 -2.19
N ALA A 103 27.55 8.55 -3.21
CA ALA A 103 27.50 10.00 -3.11
C ALA A 103 26.29 10.43 -2.24
N LYS A 104 25.16 9.77 -2.47
CA LYS A 104 23.93 9.86 -1.68
C LYS A 104 23.21 8.51 -1.65
N LEU A 105 22.45 8.26 -0.59
CA LEU A 105 21.71 7.02 -0.36
C LEU A 105 20.20 7.29 -0.27
N VAL A 106 19.39 6.43 -0.88
CA VAL A 106 17.92 6.45 -0.75
C VAL A 106 17.44 5.13 -0.18
N LEU A 107 16.72 5.18 0.93
CA LEU A 107 16.04 4.04 1.53
C LEU A 107 14.60 3.95 1.00
N ALA A 108 14.40 3.07 0.02
CA ALA A 108 13.12 2.75 -0.61
C ALA A 108 12.73 1.29 -0.31
N THR A 109 12.98 0.85 0.93
CA THR A 109 12.84 -0.55 1.39
C THR A 109 11.38 -0.99 1.58
N GLY A 110 10.43 -0.05 1.51
CA GLY A 110 9.00 -0.30 1.63
C GLY A 110 8.63 -0.99 2.94
N SER A 111 7.64 -1.87 2.86
CA SER A 111 7.14 -2.66 3.99
C SER A 111 7.14 -4.16 3.70
N ARG A 112 7.08 -4.99 4.74
CA ARG A 112 6.81 -6.43 4.68
C ARG A 112 5.44 -6.73 5.28
N VAL A 113 4.88 -7.89 4.95
CA VAL A 113 3.61 -8.33 5.54
C VAL A 113 3.76 -8.55 7.04
N ARG A 114 2.71 -8.22 7.80
CA ARG A 114 2.57 -8.69 9.17
C ARG A 114 2.20 -10.17 9.11
N THR A 115 3.05 -11.02 9.66
CA THR A 115 2.80 -12.46 9.73
C THR A 115 1.74 -12.78 10.78
N PHE A 116 1.02 -13.88 10.57
CA PHE A 116 0.11 -14.40 11.59
C PHE A 116 0.91 -14.74 12.86
N GLY A 117 0.47 -14.21 14.01
CA GLY A 117 1.19 -14.35 15.28
C GLY A 117 0.76 -15.55 16.12
N GLY A 118 -0.31 -16.25 15.73
CA GLY A 118 -0.79 -17.45 16.42
C GLY A 118 -0.07 -18.72 15.97
N PRO A 119 -0.25 -19.84 16.69
CA PRO A 119 0.32 -21.13 16.30
C PRO A 119 -0.17 -21.59 14.93
N VAL A 120 0.71 -22.22 14.16
CA VAL A 120 0.41 -22.87 12.89
C VAL A 120 0.97 -24.29 12.93
N ASP A 121 0.13 -25.29 12.67
CA ASP A 121 0.55 -26.69 12.69
C ASP A 121 1.51 -27.02 11.52
N GLU A 122 2.36 -28.02 11.73
CA GLU A 122 3.37 -28.44 10.76
C GLU A 122 2.77 -28.84 9.40
N GLY A 123 3.40 -28.35 8.33
CA GLY A 123 2.99 -28.60 6.95
C GLY A 123 1.77 -27.79 6.49
N ILE A 124 1.28 -26.84 7.29
CA ILE A 124 0.37 -25.79 6.82
C ILE A 124 1.17 -24.53 6.50
N VAL A 125 0.97 -23.97 5.31
CA VAL A 125 1.64 -22.75 4.86
C VAL A 125 0.58 -21.66 4.63
N PRO A 126 0.48 -20.65 5.51
CA PRO A 126 -0.36 -19.49 5.26
C PRO A 126 0.17 -18.69 4.07
N HIS A 127 -0.73 -18.27 3.20
CA HIS A 127 -0.41 -17.42 2.06
C HIS A 127 -0.51 -15.95 2.42
N TYR A 128 0.31 -15.15 1.77
CA TYR A 128 0.31 -13.69 1.85
C TYR A 128 0.18 -13.13 0.43
N VAL A 129 0.02 -11.82 0.28
CA VAL A 129 0.11 -11.15 -1.02
C VAL A 129 0.95 -9.90 -0.85
N ARG A 130 2.23 -9.98 -1.22
CA ARG A 130 3.14 -8.85 -1.23
C ARG A 130 4.09 -8.88 -2.41
N THR A 131 4.64 -10.04 -2.72
CA THR A 131 5.56 -10.27 -3.83
C THR A 131 4.87 -10.97 -5.01
N VAL A 132 5.49 -10.95 -6.19
CA VAL A 132 5.02 -11.77 -7.32
C VAL A 132 5.06 -13.25 -6.97
N ALA A 133 6.07 -13.71 -6.23
CA ALA A 133 6.16 -15.08 -5.75
C ALA A 133 4.97 -15.44 -4.84
N ASP A 134 4.56 -14.55 -3.94
CA ASP A 134 3.38 -14.73 -3.10
C ASP A 134 2.10 -14.87 -3.95
N ALA A 135 1.92 -13.98 -4.92
CA ALA A 135 0.75 -14.00 -5.81
C ALA A 135 0.68 -15.28 -6.65
N ARG A 136 1.81 -15.74 -7.21
CA ARG A 136 1.91 -17.03 -7.92
C ARG A 136 1.58 -18.21 -7.01
N ALA A 137 2.17 -18.24 -5.81
CA ALA A 137 1.96 -19.32 -4.85
C ALA A 137 0.49 -19.39 -4.41
N LEU A 138 -0.15 -18.24 -4.18
CA LEU A 138 -1.58 -18.19 -3.87
C LEU A 138 -2.43 -18.60 -5.08
N ARG A 139 -2.20 -18.02 -6.26
CA ARG A 139 -2.93 -18.34 -7.50
C ARG A 139 -2.96 -19.85 -7.78
N ALA A 140 -1.84 -20.54 -7.57
CA ALA A 140 -1.74 -21.99 -7.77
C ALA A 140 -2.63 -22.83 -6.81
N GLN A 141 -3.11 -22.25 -5.70
CA GLN A 141 -4.00 -22.92 -4.74
C GLN A 141 -5.48 -22.59 -4.95
N LEU A 142 -5.79 -21.58 -5.78
CA LEU A 142 -7.16 -21.13 -6.03
C LEU A 142 -7.76 -21.91 -7.20
N ALA A 143 -8.84 -22.64 -6.92
CA ALA A 143 -9.58 -23.42 -7.91
C ALA A 143 -11.05 -23.56 -7.49
N PRO A 144 -11.96 -23.85 -8.43
CA PRO A 144 -13.38 -24.04 -8.11
C PRO A 144 -13.62 -25.03 -6.97
N GLY A 145 -14.46 -24.64 -5.99
CA GLY A 145 -14.84 -25.44 -4.83
C GLY A 145 -13.80 -25.51 -3.70
N ARG A 146 -12.63 -24.86 -3.84
CA ARG A 146 -11.65 -24.74 -2.75
C ARG A 146 -12.18 -23.80 -1.68
N ARG A 147 -12.03 -24.16 -0.40
CA ARG A 147 -12.38 -23.30 0.73
C ARG A 147 -11.21 -22.39 1.09
N VAL A 148 -11.42 -21.08 1.06
CA VAL A 148 -10.41 -20.06 1.33
C VAL A 148 -10.82 -19.27 2.56
N ALA A 149 -10.01 -19.34 3.62
CA ALA A 149 -10.14 -18.44 4.77
C ALA A 149 -9.21 -17.23 4.59
N VAL A 150 -9.78 -16.02 4.62
CA VAL A 150 -9.03 -14.76 4.54
C VAL A 150 -9.03 -14.11 5.92
N LEU A 151 -7.86 -13.98 6.53
CA LEU A 151 -7.68 -13.30 7.82
C LEU A 151 -7.44 -11.81 7.57
N GLY A 152 -8.44 -10.99 7.87
CA GLY A 152 -8.44 -9.53 7.69
C GLY A 152 -9.38 -9.05 6.57
N GLY A 153 -10.32 -8.20 6.93
CA GLY A 153 -11.29 -7.50 6.08
C GLY A 153 -10.85 -6.07 5.72
N GLY A 154 -9.55 -5.86 5.55
CA GLY A 154 -8.96 -4.66 4.94
C GLY A 154 -9.01 -4.71 3.40
N PHE A 155 -8.51 -3.67 2.73
CA PHE A 155 -8.52 -3.59 1.26
C PHE A 155 -7.95 -4.84 0.57
N ILE A 156 -6.72 -5.24 0.92
CA ILE A 156 -6.07 -6.41 0.31
C ILE A 156 -6.83 -7.71 0.58
N GLY A 157 -7.33 -7.92 1.80
CA GLY A 157 -8.11 -9.11 2.14
C GLY A 157 -9.40 -9.20 1.31
N LEU A 158 -10.09 -8.07 1.13
CA LEU A 158 -11.29 -8.01 0.30
C LEU A 158 -11.00 -8.15 -1.20
N GLU A 159 -9.88 -7.63 -1.70
CA GLU A 159 -9.45 -7.86 -3.08
C GLU A 159 -9.15 -9.34 -3.34
N VAL A 160 -8.44 -10.00 -2.43
CA VAL A 160 -8.19 -11.44 -2.51
C VAL A 160 -9.49 -12.23 -2.44
N ALA A 161 -10.40 -11.88 -1.53
CA ALA A 161 -11.72 -12.52 -1.43
C ALA A 161 -12.49 -12.40 -2.75
N ALA A 162 -12.44 -11.23 -3.39
CA ALA A 162 -13.06 -11.02 -4.70
C ALA A 162 -12.43 -11.89 -5.80
N ALA A 163 -11.11 -11.91 -5.90
CA ALA A 163 -10.40 -12.72 -6.88
C ALA A 163 -10.68 -14.23 -6.68
N ALA A 164 -10.64 -14.71 -5.44
CA ALA A 164 -10.92 -16.11 -5.12
C ALA A 164 -12.37 -16.51 -5.48
N ARG A 165 -13.37 -15.65 -5.20
CA ARG A 165 -14.75 -15.89 -5.63
C ARG A 165 -14.90 -15.94 -7.15
N GLN A 166 -14.23 -15.06 -7.89
CA GLN A 166 -14.24 -15.08 -9.35
C GLN A 166 -13.63 -16.38 -9.93
N LEU A 167 -12.68 -16.98 -9.21
CA LEU A 167 -12.10 -18.29 -9.55
C LEU A 167 -12.93 -19.48 -9.04
N GLY A 168 -14.13 -19.23 -8.50
CA GLY A 168 -15.07 -20.26 -8.04
C GLY A 168 -14.75 -20.87 -6.67
N CYS A 169 -13.87 -20.26 -5.88
CA CYS A 169 -13.57 -20.72 -4.51
C CYS A 169 -14.71 -20.36 -3.55
N ASP A 170 -14.89 -21.11 -2.47
CA ASP A 170 -15.75 -20.75 -1.34
C ASP A 170 -14.96 -19.94 -0.32
N VAL A 171 -15.37 -18.71 -0.05
CA VAL A 171 -14.56 -17.75 0.72
C VAL A 171 -15.21 -17.40 2.04
N THR A 172 -14.44 -17.45 3.13
CA THR A 172 -14.81 -16.89 4.43
C THR A 172 -13.79 -15.84 4.86
N VAL A 173 -14.23 -14.61 5.14
CA VAL A 173 -13.39 -13.54 5.71
C VAL A 173 -13.58 -13.51 7.22
N ILE A 174 -12.47 -13.50 7.95
CA ILE A 174 -12.42 -13.46 9.42
C ILE A 174 -11.72 -12.17 9.83
N ASP A 175 -12.35 -11.33 10.64
CA ASP A 175 -11.77 -10.06 11.10
C ASP A 175 -12.15 -9.78 12.56
N PRO A 176 -11.19 -9.38 13.43
CA PRO A 176 -11.47 -8.97 14.80
C PRO A 176 -12.28 -7.65 14.90
N ALA A 177 -12.32 -6.83 13.86
CA ALA A 177 -13.13 -5.61 13.81
C ALA A 177 -14.62 -5.94 13.69
N ALA A 178 -15.47 -5.04 14.16
CA ALA A 178 -16.92 -5.20 14.08
C ALA A 178 -17.46 -5.00 12.65
N ARG A 179 -16.74 -4.22 11.83
CA ARG A 179 -17.10 -3.92 10.44
C ARG A 179 -15.89 -3.96 9.52
N LEU A 180 -16.15 -4.18 8.23
CA LEU A 180 -15.11 -4.12 7.19
C LEU A 180 -14.51 -2.72 7.08
N LEU A 181 -13.24 -2.65 6.71
CA LEU A 181 -12.52 -1.40 6.45
C LEU A 181 -12.56 -0.39 7.63
N GLN A 182 -12.82 -0.88 8.86
CA GLN A 182 -13.11 -0.03 10.04
C GLN A 182 -12.05 1.02 10.33
N ARG A 183 -10.79 0.69 10.07
CA ARG A 183 -9.64 1.55 10.37
C ARG A 183 -9.46 2.69 9.37
N ALA A 184 -10.03 2.59 8.18
CA ALA A 184 -9.74 3.49 7.07
C ALA A 184 -10.97 4.25 6.58
N LEU A 185 -12.16 3.65 6.65
CA LEU A 185 -13.34 4.17 5.97
C LEU A 185 -14.55 4.29 6.90
N PRO A 186 -15.48 5.23 6.62
CA PRO A 186 -16.75 5.36 7.34
C PRO A 186 -17.62 4.10 7.26
N GLU A 187 -18.58 4.02 8.18
CA GLU A 187 -19.50 2.88 8.29
C GLU A 187 -20.24 2.59 6.99
N ALA A 188 -20.79 3.62 6.33
CA ALA A 188 -21.55 3.47 5.08
C ALA A 188 -20.74 2.76 3.97
N VAL A 189 -19.43 3.04 3.87
CA VAL A 189 -18.56 2.39 2.88
C VAL A 189 -18.25 0.94 3.27
N GLY A 190 -18.02 0.68 4.56
CA GLY A 190 -17.83 -0.67 5.07
C GLY A 190 -19.08 -1.55 4.90
N ALA A 191 -20.27 -0.99 5.14
CA ALA A 191 -21.56 -1.66 4.93
C ALA A 191 -21.81 -1.97 3.46
N TYR A 192 -21.52 -1.02 2.57
CA TYR A 192 -21.60 -1.26 1.13
C TYR A 192 -20.62 -2.34 0.66
N ALA A 193 -19.35 -2.31 1.11
CA ALA A 193 -18.39 -3.36 0.80
C ALA A 193 -18.88 -4.73 1.31
N ARG A 194 -19.49 -4.78 2.51
CA ARG A 194 -20.08 -6.01 3.03
C ARG A 194 -21.19 -6.54 2.12
N GLN A 195 -22.15 -5.69 1.76
CA GLN A 195 -23.25 -6.05 0.85
C GLN A 195 -22.72 -6.54 -0.51
N LEU A 196 -21.72 -5.85 -1.06
CA LEU A 196 -21.07 -6.21 -2.31
C LEU A 196 -20.57 -7.66 -2.25
N HIS A 197 -19.80 -8.00 -1.22
CA HIS A 197 -19.22 -9.33 -1.07
C HIS A 197 -20.23 -10.42 -0.68
N ASP A 198 -21.19 -10.12 0.19
CA ASP A 198 -22.31 -11.03 0.52
C ASP A 198 -23.06 -11.43 -0.76
N ALA A 199 -23.33 -10.48 -1.66
CA ALA A 199 -24.00 -10.73 -2.93
C ALA A 199 -23.19 -11.63 -3.90
N ARG A 200 -21.87 -11.78 -3.68
CA ARG A 200 -21.03 -12.74 -4.43
C ARG A 200 -20.79 -14.04 -3.65
N GLY A 201 -21.44 -14.22 -2.50
CA GLY A 201 -21.38 -15.44 -1.69
C GLY A 201 -20.15 -15.55 -0.80
N VAL A 202 -19.52 -14.44 -0.43
CA VAL A 202 -18.49 -14.44 0.62
C VAL A 202 -19.17 -14.56 1.98
N ALA A 203 -18.72 -15.50 2.81
CA ALA A 203 -19.11 -15.59 4.20
C ALA A 203 -18.21 -14.72 5.09
N PHE A 204 -18.74 -14.27 6.24
CA PHE A 204 -18.00 -13.40 7.14
C PHE A 204 -18.13 -13.86 8.60
N GLN A 205 -17.00 -13.88 9.31
CA GLN A 205 -16.93 -13.94 10.76
C GLN A 205 -16.28 -12.65 11.28
N MET A 206 -17.12 -11.65 11.54
CA MET A 206 -16.69 -10.35 12.08
C MET A 206 -16.62 -10.39 13.60
N ALA A 207 -15.94 -9.41 14.21
CA ALA A 207 -15.65 -9.36 15.63
C ALA A 207 -15.04 -10.66 16.18
N THR A 208 -14.30 -11.38 15.34
CA THR A 208 -13.82 -12.74 15.59
C THR A 208 -12.30 -12.78 15.45
N LEU A 209 -11.63 -13.28 16.47
CA LEU A 209 -10.17 -13.34 16.52
C LEU A 209 -9.67 -14.72 16.09
N PRO A 210 -8.93 -14.84 14.97
CA PRO A 210 -8.23 -16.08 14.63
C PRO A 210 -7.10 -16.33 15.64
N ARG A 211 -7.10 -17.50 16.28
CA ARG A 211 -6.17 -17.87 17.37
C ARG A 211 -5.06 -18.80 16.90
N ALA A 212 -5.39 -19.78 16.06
CA ALA A 212 -4.43 -20.74 15.51
C ALA A 212 -4.88 -21.23 14.14
N ILE A 213 -3.94 -21.82 13.39
CA ILE A 213 -4.22 -22.51 12.13
C ILE A 213 -3.79 -23.97 12.30
N ARG A 214 -4.76 -24.86 12.44
CA ARG A 214 -4.54 -26.28 12.70
C ARG A 214 -4.67 -27.11 11.45
N ARG A 215 -4.10 -28.31 11.46
CA ARG A 215 -4.36 -29.31 10.43
C ARG A 215 -5.73 -29.95 10.67
N ALA A 216 -6.56 -30.00 9.63
CA ALA A 216 -7.85 -30.68 9.71
C ALA A 216 -7.65 -32.21 9.70
N PRO A 217 -8.46 -33.00 10.44
CA PRO A 217 -8.37 -34.47 10.47
C PRO A 217 -8.49 -35.16 9.09
N GLY A 218 -9.15 -34.52 8.12
CA GLY A 218 -9.34 -35.01 6.75
C GLY A 218 -8.41 -34.38 5.70
N GLY A 219 -7.39 -33.64 6.12
CA GLY A 219 -6.56 -32.83 5.23
C GLY A 219 -7.09 -31.39 5.04
N GLY A 220 -6.18 -30.46 4.73
CA GLY A 220 -6.45 -29.02 4.77
C GLY A 220 -6.18 -28.42 6.15
N ALA A 221 -6.71 -27.22 6.37
CA ALA A 221 -6.55 -26.43 7.57
C ALA A 221 -7.89 -26.17 8.29
N VAL A 222 -7.80 -25.82 9.56
CA VAL A 222 -8.88 -25.24 10.35
C VAL A 222 -8.33 -23.98 11.00
N VAL A 223 -8.96 -22.83 10.75
CA VAL A 223 -8.67 -21.61 11.49
C VAL A 223 -9.47 -21.67 12.78
N GLU A 224 -8.78 -21.90 13.90
CA GLU A 224 -9.39 -21.87 15.23
C GLU A 224 -9.70 -20.41 15.59
N THR A 225 -10.92 -20.15 16.03
CA THR A 225 -11.36 -18.80 16.42
C THR A 225 -12.00 -18.79 17.80
N ASP A 226 -12.34 -17.61 18.31
CA ASP A 226 -13.13 -17.48 19.53
C ASP A 226 -14.65 -17.57 19.32
N ARG A 227 -15.13 -17.66 18.07
CA ARG A 227 -16.57 -17.69 17.73
C ARG A 227 -16.97 -18.83 16.78
N GLY A 228 -16.15 -19.87 16.71
CA GLY A 228 -16.39 -21.05 15.89
C GLY A 228 -15.37 -21.20 14.78
N ASP A 229 -14.83 -22.40 14.66
CA ASP A 229 -13.72 -22.69 13.77
C ASP A 229 -14.14 -22.68 12.30
N VAL A 230 -13.22 -22.25 11.43
CA VAL A 230 -13.44 -22.15 9.99
C VAL A 230 -12.58 -23.18 9.27
N PRO A 231 -13.18 -24.24 8.68
CA PRO A 231 -12.43 -25.16 7.85
C PRO A 231 -12.03 -24.49 6.54
N ALA A 232 -10.77 -24.64 6.16
CA ALA A 232 -10.22 -24.02 4.97
C ALA A 232 -9.21 -24.94 4.32
N ASP A 233 -9.12 -24.90 3.01
CA ASP A 233 -8.06 -25.58 2.32
C ASP A 233 -6.90 -24.65 1.96
N VAL A 234 -7.16 -23.34 1.92
CA VAL A 234 -6.19 -22.27 1.72
C VAL A 234 -6.45 -21.20 2.78
N VAL A 235 -5.39 -20.77 3.47
CA VAL A 235 -5.49 -19.66 4.44
C VAL A 235 -4.66 -18.49 3.91
N VAL A 236 -5.29 -17.33 3.75
CA VAL A 236 -4.64 -16.08 3.33
C VAL A 236 -4.62 -15.10 4.50
N VAL A 237 -3.49 -14.45 4.73
CA VAL A 237 -3.30 -13.51 5.82
C VAL A 237 -3.09 -12.09 5.26
N GLY A 238 -4.06 -11.22 5.52
CA GLY A 238 -4.13 -9.83 5.04
C GLY A 238 -4.30 -8.83 6.19
N ILE A 239 -3.49 -8.94 7.24
CA ILE A 239 -3.63 -8.18 8.50
C ILE A 239 -2.75 -6.91 8.60
N GLY A 240 -2.31 -6.39 7.45
CA GLY A 240 -1.49 -5.18 7.32
C GLY A 240 0.00 -5.46 7.18
N VAL A 241 0.79 -4.39 7.20
CA VAL A 241 2.24 -4.42 6.95
C VAL A 241 3.06 -3.80 8.08
N VAL A 242 4.37 -3.98 8.01
CA VAL A 242 5.39 -3.40 8.90
C VAL A 242 6.46 -2.74 8.02
N PRO A 243 6.82 -1.46 8.24
CA PRO A 243 7.85 -0.80 7.44
C PRO A 243 9.22 -1.43 7.69
N ASN A 244 10.03 -1.60 6.64
CA ASN A 244 11.36 -2.21 6.70
C ASN A 244 12.41 -1.16 7.11
N VAL A 245 12.43 -0.85 8.40
CA VAL A 245 13.20 0.24 9.02
C VAL A 245 14.55 -0.22 9.61
N GLU A 246 14.83 -1.52 9.59
CA GLU A 246 15.93 -2.13 10.34
C GLU A 246 17.30 -1.57 9.94
N LEU A 247 17.51 -1.30 8.64
CA LEU A 247 18.74 -0.66 8.14
C LEU A 247 18.92 0.75 8.67
N ALA A 248 17.85 1.55 8.68
CA ALA A 248 17.90 2.93 9.17
C ALA A 248 18.17 2.95 10.67
N GLN A 249 17.48 2.10 11.42
CA GLN A 249 17.63 1.99 12.87
C GLN A 249 19.04 1.54 13.25
N ALA A 250 19.58 0.51 12.58
CA ALA A 250 20.95 0.04 12.82
C ALA A 250 22.01 1.10 12.47
N ALA A 251 21.71 1.98 11.51
CA ALA A 251 22.56 3.12 11.15
C ALA A 251 22.38 4.34 12.08
N GLY A 252 21.55 4.24 13.12
CA GLY A 252 21.29 5.33 14.05
C GLY A 252 20.51 6.50 13.43
N LEU A 253 19.62 6.22 12.47
CA LEU A 253 18.65 7.19 11.95
C LEU A 253 17.35 7.11 12.75
N ASP A 254 16.62 8.23 12.80
CA ASP A 254 15.35 8.32 13.50
C ASP A 254 14.27 7.44 12.85
N VAL A 255 13.66 6.59 13.66
CA VAL A 255 12.59 5.68 13.25
C VAL A 255 11.42 5.80 14.22
N ASP A 256 10.21 5.98 13.69
CA ASP A 256 8.96 6.03 14.43
C ASP A 256 7.85 5.46 13.54
N ASN A 257 7.62 4.14 13.64
CA ASN A 257 6.72 3.41 12.75
C ASN A 257 6.98 3.79 11.27
N GLY A 258 8.25 3.80 10.87
CA GLY A 258 8.74 4.30 9.57
C GLY A 258 10.01 5.12 9.75
N ILE A 259 10.79 5.31 8.68
CA ILE A 259 11.99 6.18 8.70
C ILE A 259 11.51 7.63 8.73
N ARG A 260 11.89 8.38 9.77
CA ARG A 260 11.47 9.78 9.89
C ARG A 260 12.18 10.62 8.83
N VAL A 261 11.38 11.36 8.06
CA VAL A 261 11.88 12.32 7.08
C VAL A 261 11.12 13.64 7.12
N ASP A 262 11.81 14.72 6.75
CA ASP A 262 11.18 16.01 6.53
C ASP A 262 10.30 16.01 5.26
N ALA A 263 9.66 17.15 4.96
CA ALA A 263 8.85 17.29 3.75
C ALA A 263 9.67 17.18 2.46
N GLY A 264 11.01 17.31 2.53
CA GLY A 264 11.94 17.14 1.42
C GLY A 264 12.51 15.72 1.33
N CYS A 265 11.97 14.75 2.07
CA CYS A 265 12.39 13.35 2.12
C CYS A 265 13.79 13.11 2.73
N ARG A 266 14.32 14.08 3.49
CA ARG A 266 15.64 14.03 4.13
C ARG A 266 15.56 13.35 5.50
N THR A 267 16.51 12.47 5.79
CA THR A 267 16.71 11.94 7.16
C THR A 267 17.58 12.91 7.98
N ALA A 268 17.91 12.55 9.23
CA ALA A 268 18.88 13.30 10.04
C ALA A 268 20.30 13.32 9.43
N ASP A 269 20.62 12.41 8.52
CA ASP A 269 21.86 12.41 7.77
C ASP A 269 21.68 13.10 6.40
N ALA A 270 22.45 14.16 6.14
CA ALA A 270 22.35 14.93 4.91
C ALA A 270 22.68 14.14 3.62
N ALA A 271 23.32 12.98 3.74
CA ALA A 271 23.61 12.08 2.62
C ALA A 271 22.52 11.00 2.41
N ILE A 272 21.55 10.86 3.33
CA ILE A 272 20.58 9.77 3.32
C ILE A 272 19.15 10.32 3.27
N PHE A 273 18.40 9.81 2.29
CA PHE A 273 16.99 10.09 2.06
C PHE A 273 16.18 8.81 2.22
N ALA A 274 14.86 8.92 2.38
CA ALA A 274 13.95 7.79 2.31
C ALA A 274 12.71 8.15 1.51
N ALA A 275 12.14 7.18 0.79
CA ALA A 275 10.97 7.41 -0.07
C ALA A 275 10.04 6.18 -0.13
N GLY A 276 8.75 6.42 -0.36
CA GLY A 276 7.71 5.41 -0.42
C GLY A 276 7.12 5.03 0.94
N GLU A 277 6.49 3.85 0.99
CA GLU A 277 5.74 3.35 2.16
C GLU A 277 6.55 3.28 3.47
N VAL A 278 7.88 3.21 3.39
CA VAL A 278 8.76 3.12 4.57
C VAL A 278 8.82 4.44 5.35
N THR A 279 8.42 5.56 4.74
CA THR A 279 8.59 6.89 5.33
C THR A 279 7.54 7.22 6.38
N MET A 280 7.99 7.70 7.53
CA MET A 280 7.20 8.51 8.46
C MET A 280 7.51 9.97 8.12
N HIS A 281 6.84 10.51 7.11
CA HIS A 281 7.16 11.83 6.54
C HIS A 281 6.33 12.94 7.18
N PHE A 282 6.93 14.12 7.37
CA PHE A 282 6.16 15.32 7.69
C PHE A 282 5.33 15.73 6.47
N ASN A 283 4.00 15.78 6.63
CA ASN A 283 3.09 16.25 5.58
C ASN A 283 2.63 17.68 5.90
N PRO A 284 3.04 18.70 5.13
CA PRO A 284 2.69 20.10 5.40
C PRO A 284 1.19 20.39 5.39
N LEU A 285 0.41 19.65 4.58
CA LEU A 285 -1.04 19.84 4.48
C LEU A 285 -1.78 19.28 5.71
N LEU A 286 -1.19 18.29 6.39
CA LEU A 286 -1.75 17.70 7.60
C LEU A 286 -1.12 18.26 8.88
N GLY A 287 -0.05 19.06 8.77
CA GLY A 287 0.66 19.67 9.91
C GLY A 287 1.34 18.67 10.84
N ARG A 288 1.54 17.42 10.43
CA ARG A 288 2.09 16.35 11.27
C ARG A 288 2.84 15.29 10.47
N HIS A 289 3.59 14.45 11.18
CA HIS A 289 4.19 13.26 10.59
C HIS A 289 3.12 12.17 10.37
N VAL A 290 3.18 11.53 9.21
CA VAL A 290 2.32 10.41 8.84
C VAL A 290 3.12 9.35 8.10
N ARG A 291 2.70 8.10 8.26
CA ARG A 291 3.08 7.01 7.36
C ARG A 291 1.85 6.57 6.58
N ILE A 292 1.96 6.59 5.26
CA ILE A 292 0.86 6.29 4.34
C ILE A 292 1.28 5.11 3.47
N GLU A 293 0.50 4.04 3.54
CA GLU A 293 0.71 2.79 2.80
C GLU A 293 -0.05 2.85 1.47
N SER A 294 0.38 3.73 0.54
CA SER A 294 -0.30 3.88 -0.74
C SER A 294 0.65 3.94 -1.93
N TRP A 295 0.13 3.53 -3.08
CA TRP A 295 0.82 3.65 -4.37
C TRP A 295 1.16 5.11 -4.68
N GLN A 296 0.29 6.07 -4.36
CA GLN A 296 0.56 7.51 -4.60
C GLN A 296 1.82 8.00 -3.92
N VAL A 297 2.07 7.61 -2.67
CA VAL A 297 3.31 7.99 -1.97
C VAL A 297 4.51 7.37 -2.68
N ALA A 298 4.41 6.10 -3.08
CA ALA A 298 5.48 5.45 -3.83
C ALA A 298 5.66 6.07 -5.24
N GLU A 299 4.63 6.64 -5.84
CA GLU A 299 4.68 7.25 -7.18
C GLU A 299 5.29 8.66 -7.14
N ASN A 300 4.83 9.51 -6.22
CA ASN A 300 5.09 10.94 -6.26
C ASN A 300 6.23 11.37 -5.33
N GLN A 301 6.34 10.79 -4.13
CA GLN A 301 7.37 11.18 -3.15
C GLN A 301 8.81 10.97 -3.67
N PRO A 302 9.12 9.90 -4.44
CA PRO A 302 10.46 9.70 -4.99
C PRO A 302 10.99 10.82 -5.88
N ALA A 303 10.11 11.54 -6.59
CA ALA A 303 10.53 12.64 -7.44
C ALA A 303 11.07 13.81 -6.61
N VAL A 304 10.45 14.10 -5.46
CA VAL A 304 10.92 15.09 -4.48
C VAL A 304 12.25 14.66 -3.88
N ALA A 305 12.37 13.39 -3.49
CA ALA A 305 13.64 12.85 -2.99
C ALA A 305 14.76 13.00 -4.04
N ALA A 306 14.49 12.64 -5.31
CA ALA A 306 15.44 12.78 -6.41
C ALA A 306 15.88 14.22 -6.66
N ALA A 307 14.95 15.18 -6.67
CA ALA A 307 15.28 16.59 -6.82
C ALA A 307 16.19 17.09 -5.68
N ASN A 308 15.87 16.73 -4.44
CA ASN A 308 16.60 17.19 -3.27
C ASN A 308 17.95 16.48 -3.09
N LEU A 309 18.11 15.24 -3.59
CA LEU A 309 19.40 14.57 -3.71
C LEU A 309 20.38 15.37 -4.60
N LEU A 310 19.84 16.04 -5.63
CA LEU A 310 20.57 16.89 -6.57
C LEU A 310 20.69 18.35 -6.11
N GLY A 311 20.24 18.66 -4.89
CA GLY A 311 20.41 19.98 -4.27
C GLY A 311 19.23 20.95 -4.43
N ALA A 312 18.08 20.49 -4.93
CA ALA A 312 16.86 21.28 -4.89
C ALA A 312 16.28 21.41 -3.46
N ASP A 313 15.21 22.18 -3.32
CA ASP A 313 14.42 22.29 -2.09
C ASP A 313 12.91 22.14 -2.33
N GLU A 314 12.56 21.03 -2.97
CA GLU A 314 11.18 20.62 -3.19
C GLU A 314 10.56 20.02 -1.92
N ARG A 315 9.22 20.06 -1.85
CA ARG A 315 8.45 19.52 -0.72
C ARG A 315 7.35 18.58 -1.23
N TYR A 316 7.25 17.41 -0.60
CA TYR A 316 6.13 16.50 -0.77
C TYR A 316 4.96 16.98 0.09
N ALA A 317 3.93 17.52 -0.58
CA ALA A 317 2.74 18.07 0.06
C ALA A 317 1.50 17.64 -0.72
N GLU A 318 1.07 16.39 -0.49
CA GLU A 318 -0.14 15.84 -1.11
C GLU A 318 -1.10 15.30 -0.06
N LEU A 319 -2.40 15.43 -0.33
CA LEU A 319 -3.42 14.74 0.43
C LEU A 319 -3.34 13.24 0.12
N PRO A 320 -3.30 12.37 1.15
CA PRO A 320 -3.31 10.93 0.96
C PRO A 320 -4.45 10.50 0.07
N TRP A 321 -4.15 9.71 -0.95
CA TRP A 321 -5.12 9.10 -1.83
C TRP A 321 -4.76 7.63 -2.07
N LEU A 322 -5.80 6.81 -2.15
CA LEU A 322 -5.71 5.39 -2.47
C LEU A 322 -6.99 4.92 -3.17
N TRP A 323 -6.90 3.76 -3.80
CA TRP A 323 -8.06 3.08 -4.39
C TRP A 323 -8.02 1.58 -4.11
N SER A 324 -9.14 0.92 -4.30
CA SER A 324 -9.30 -0.52 -4.27
C SER A 324 -10.34 -0.93 -5.31
N ASP A 325 -9.99 -1.92 -6.11
CA ASP A 325 -10.90 -2.50 -7.11
C ASP A 325 -11.34 -3.88 -6.63
N GLN A 326 -12.64 -4.05 -6.45
CA GLN A 326 -13.24 -5.27 -5.93
C GLN A 326 -14.44 -5.61 -6.82
N TYR A 327 -14.32 -6.65 -7.65
CA TYR A 327 -15.28 -6.94 -8.72
C TYR A 327 -15.42 -5.74 -9.68
N ASP A 328 -16.66 -5.27 -9.89
CA ASP A 328 -17.07 -4.10 -10.65
C ASP A 328 -17.10 -2.80 -9.82
N CYS A 329 -16.60 -2.84 -8.58
CA CYS A 329 -16.55 -1.67 -7.71
C CYS A 329 -15.15 -1.07 -7.63
N ASN A 330 -15.05 0.23 -7.93
CA ASN A 330 -13.90 1.06 -7.63
C ASN A 330 -14.18 1.91 -6.38
N LEU A 331 -13.50 1.59 -5.28
CA LEU A 331 -13.50 2.38 -4.06
C LEU A 331 -12.29 3.32 -4.06
N GLN A 332 -12.50 4.60 -3.78
CA GLN A 332 -11.43 5.59 -3.64
C GLN A 332 -11.53 6.33 -2.32
N MET A 333 -10.39 6.77 -1.81
CA MET A 333 -10.30 7.61 -0.63
C MET A 333 -9.33 8.77 -0.87
N LEU A 334 -9.68 9.94 -0.36
CA LEU A 334 -8.88 11.16 -0.35
C LEU A 334 -8.87 11.73 1.07
N GLY A 335 -7.71 12.16 1.57
CA GLY A 335 -7.57 12.59 2.96
C GLY A 335 -7.57 11.42 3.93
N LEU A 336 -7.77 11.69 5.22
CA LEU A 336 -7.76 10.68 6.30
C LEU A 336 -9.00 10.82 7.18
N PHE A 337 -9.78 9.76 7.28
CA PHE A 337 -10.89 9.68 8.24
C PHE A 337 -10.37 9.45 9.67
N GLY A 338 -11.18 9.82 10.66
CA GLY A 338 -10.94 9.71 12.09
C GLY A 338 -10.86 11.03 12.85
N SER A 339 -10.79 12.17 12.15
CA SER A 339 -10.76 13.52 12.76
C SER A 339 -11.97 14.39 12.41
N GLU A 340 -12.84 13.90 11.54
CA GLU A 340 -14.10 14.57 11.21
C GLU A 340 -15.06 14.62 12.40
N ARG A 341 -15.96 15.60 12.34
CA ARG A 341 -17.10 15.76 13.26
C ARG A 341 -18.42 15.38 12.64
N THR A 342 -18.54 15.68 11.35
CA THR A 342 -19.77 15.45 10.61
C THR A 342 -19.46 14.56 9.43
N ILE A 343 -20.24 13.48 9.29
CA ILE A 343 -20.23 12.63 8.11
C ILE A 343 -21.43 13.01 7.26
N VAL A 344 -21.18 13.30 5.98
CA VAL A 344 -22.22 13.61 4.99
C VAL A 344 -22.18 12.53 3.90
N VAL A 345 -23.31 11.86 3.70
CA VAL A 345 -23.48 10.91 2.60
C VAL A 345 -24.16 11.62 1.44
N ARG A 346 -23.58 11.50 0.25
CA ARG A 346 -24.07 12.08 -1.00
C ARG A 346 -24.45 10.97 -1.98
N GLY A 347 -25.69 10.98 -2.41
CA GLY A 347 -26.28 9.88 -3.20
C GLY A 347 -26.73 8.71 -2.31
N ASP A 348 -27.00 7.57 -2.93
CA ASP A 348 -27.55 6.39 -2.26
C ASP A 348 -26.55 5.24 -2.28
N PRO A 349 -26.05 4.79 -1.10
CA PRO A 349 -25.19 3.60 -1.01
C PRO A 349 -25.78 2.33 -1.63
N ALA A 350 -27.11 2.17 -1.60
CA ALA A 350 -27.76 0.99 -2.18
C ALA A 350 -27.68 0.96 -3.71
N SER A 351 -27.49 2.10 -4.37
CA SER A 351 -27.29 2.20 -5.82
C SER A 351 -25.92 1.68 -6.28
N GLY A 352 -24.97 1.53 -5.35
CA GLY A 352 -23.57 1.22 -5.65
C GLY A 352 -22.74 2.38 -6.20
N SER A 353 -23.28 3.60 -6.22
CA SER A 353 -22.54 4.82 -6.57
C SER A 353 -22.86 5.95 -5.60
N PHE A 354 -21.92 6.29 -4.74
CA PHE A 354 -22.11 7.32 -3.70
C PHE A 354 -20.78 7.86 -3.20
N THR A 355 -20.86 9.01 -2.52
CA THR A 355 -19.70 9.68 -1.91
C THR A 355 -19.98 9.96 -0.45
N VAL A 356 -18.99 9.77 0.41
CA VAL A 356 -19.04 10.10 1.84
C VAL A 356 -17.98 11.15 2.13
N PHE A 357 -18.38 12.27 2.70
CA PHE A 357 -17.51 13.37 3.11
C PHE A 357 -17.37 13.37 4.64
N GLY A 358 -16.14 13.48 5.13
CA GLY A 358 -15.84 13.87 6.50
C GLY A 358 -15.57 15.36 6.56
N LEU A 359 -16.35 16.09 7.36
CA LEU A 359 -16.16 17.51 7.63
C LEU A 359 -15.53 17.72 9.01
N GLY A 360 -14.51 18.57 9.08
CA GLY A 360 -13.86 18.97 10.33
C GLY A 360 -14.74 19.89 11.19
N ASP A 361 -14.22 20.27 12.37
CA ASP A 361 -14.86 21.23 13.29
C ASP A 361 -15.17 22.58 12.63
N ASP A 362 -14.37 23.00 11.64
CA ASP A 362 -14.51 24.25 10.91
C ASP A 362 -15.38 24.12 9.63
N GLY A 363 -16.04 22.98 9.44
CA GLY A 363 -16.89 22.68 8.29
C GLY A 363 -16.13 22.39 6.98
N ARG A 364 -14.79 22.40 6.98
CA ARG A 364 -14.00 22.03 5.80
C ARG A 364 -14.01 20.53 5.57
N ILE A 365 -13.90 20.11 4.31
CA ILE A 365 -13.72 18.70 3.97
C ILE A 365 -12.31 18.26 4.40
N VAL A 366 -12.22 17.24 5.25
CA VAL A 366 -10.95 16.64 5.70
C VAL A 366 -10.68 15.28 5.07
N ALA A 367 -11.74 14.57 4.68
CA ALA A 367 -11.65 13.26 4.03
C ALA A 367 -12.85 13.01 3.12
N VAL A 368 -12.65 12.21 2.09
CA VAL A 368 -13.69 11.78 1.15
C VAL A 368 -13.48 10.32 0.80
N ALA A 369 -14.55 9.54 0.77
CA ALA A 369 -14.57 8.21 0.21
C ALA A 369 -15.64 8.13 -0.87
N ALA A 370 -15.34 7.49 -2.00
CA ALA A 370 -16.29 7.36 -3.09
C ALA A 370 -16.32 5.91 -3.58
N ALA A 371 -17.52 5.38 -3.79
CA ALA A 371 -17.75 4.15 -4.53
C ALA A 371 -18.23 4.52 -5.93
N ASN A 372 -17.49 4.09 -6.96
CA ASN A 372 -17.82 4.30 -8.38
C ASN A 372 -18.01 5.77 -8.82
N LEU A 373 -17.58 6.74 -8.00
CA LEU A 373 -17.69 8.18 -8.26
C LEU A 373 -16.33 8.88 -8.21
N GLY A 374 -15.35 8.40 -8.99
CA GLY A 374 -14.01 9.02 -9.07
C GLY A 374 -14.03 10.51 -9.47
N ARG A 375 -15.07 10.97 -10.18
CA ARG A 375 -15.26 12.39 -10.50
C ARG A 375 -15.44 13.26 -9.25
N ASP A 376 -16.08 12.72 -8.20
CA ASP A 376 -16.30 13.43 -6.95
C ASP A 376 -14.97 13.59 -6.21
N ILE A 377 -14.12 12.56 -6.19
CA ILE A 377 -12.75 12.64 -5.65
C ILE A 377 -11.95 13.77 -6.32
N GLY A 378 -12.02 13.86 -7.66
CA GLY A 378 -11.36 14.93 -8.42
C GLY A 378 -11.88 16.33 -8.09
N ALA A 379 -13.20 16.47 -7.89
CA ALA A 379 -13.81 17.74 -7.47
C ALA A 379 -13.43 18.09 -6.02
N SER A 380 -13.50 17.13 -5.10
CA SER A 380 -13.14 17.28 -3.69
C SER A 380 -11.70 17.70 -3.51
N ARG A 381 -10.76 17.18 -4.30
CA ARG A 381 -9.36 17.63 -4.26
C ARG A 381 -9.23 19.14 -4.45
N ARG A 382 -10.02 19.72 -5.37
CA ARG A 382 -10.04 21.17 -5.63
C ARG A 382 -10.71 21.94 -4.50
N LEU A 383 -11.83 21.42 -3.97
CA LEU A 383 -12.53 22.02 -2.84
C LEU A 383 -11.67 22.09 -1.58
N ILE A 384 -10.95 21.00 -1.28
CA ILE A 384 -10.04 20.96 -0.11
C ILE A 384 -8.89 21.96 -0.33
N ALA A 385 -8.29 21.98 -1.52
CA ALA A 385 -7.22 22.92 -1.85
C ALA A 385 -7.68 24.39 -1.79
N ALA A 386 -8.91 24.69 -2.21
CA ALA A 386 -9.52 26.01 -2.10
C ALA A 386 -9.94 26.36 -0.67
N GLY A 387 -9.94 25.38 0.24
CA GLY A 387 -10.40 25.58 1.60
C GLY A 387 -11.92 25.85 1.68
N ALA A 388 -12.70 25.21 0.82
CA ALA A 388 -14.14 25.35 0.79
C ALA A 388 -14.79 24.84 2.09
N VAL A 389 -15.86 25.53 2.50
CA VAL A 389 -16.70 25.18 3.65
C VAL A 389 -18.13 24.96 3.12
N PRO A 390 -18.40 23.77 2.55
CA PRO A 390 -19.70 23.51 1.93
C PRO A 390 -20.80 23.38 2.99
N ASP A 391 -22.00 23.87 2.64
CA ASP A 391 -23.22 23.58 3.39
C ASP A 391 -23.50 22.06 3.36
N PRO A 392 -23.62 21.38 4.53
CA PRO A 392 -23.77 19.93 4.59
C PRO A 392 -25.01 19.39 3.87
N GLU A 393 -26.14 20.12 3.89
CA GLU A 393 -27.37 19.68 3.24
C GLU A 393 -27.22 19.74 1.73
N LYS A 394 -26.64 20.83 1.21
CA LYS A 394 -26.34 20.94 -0.23
C LYS A 394 -25.26 19.96 -0.68
N LEU A 395 -24.30 19.64 0.18
CA LEU A 395 -23.24 18.67 -0.11
C LEU A 395 -23.82 17.25 -0.27
N ALA A 396 -24.83 16.91 0.54
CA ALA A 396 -25.55 15.63 0.46
C ALA A 396 -26.38 15.49 -0.83
N ASP A 397 -26.89 16.58 -1.39
CA ASP A 397 -27.78 16.54 -2.56
C ASP A 397 -27.02 16.23 -3.86
N PRO A 398 -27.20 15.04 -4.48
CA PRO A 398 -26.52 14.65 -5.71
C PRO A 398 -26.83 15.57 -6.92
N ALA A 399 -27.91 16.36 -6.90
CA ALA A 399 -28.26 17.32 -7.94
C ALA A 399 -27.41 18.60 -7.90
N VAL A 400 -26.82 18.95 -6.74
CA VAL A 400 -25.96 20.12 -6.60
C VAL A 400 -24.58 19.81 -7.18
N ASN A 401 -24.11 20.60 -8.15
CA ASN A 401 -22.79 20.39 -8.73
C ASN A 401 -21.69 20.76 -7.72
N LEU A 402 -20.81 19.81 -7.36
CA LEU A 402 -19.73 20.03 -6.37
C LEU A 402 -18.83 21.25 -6.69
N LYS A 403 -18.71 21.65 -7.97
CA LYS A 403 -17.92 22.82 -8.36
C LYS A 403 -18.52 24.15 -7.88
N THR A 404 -19.79 24.20 -7.48
CA THR A 404 -20.42 25.44 -6.99
C THR A 404 -20.01 25.80 -5.57
N PHE A 405 -19.30 24.90 -4.86
CA PHE A 405 -18.73 25.17 -3.54
C PHE A 405 -17.30 25.75 -3.59
N MET A 406 -16.74 25.96 -4.79
CA MET A 406 -15.41 26.55 -4.93
C MET A 406 -15.38 28.03 -4.60
#